data_AF-I4B1Z5-F1
#
_entry.id   AF-I4B1Z5-F1
#
_cell.length_a   1.000
_cell.length_b   1.000
_cell.length_c   1.000
_cell.angle_alpha   90.00
_cell.angle_beta   90.00
_cell.angle_gamma   90.00
#
_symmetry.space_group_name_H-M   'P 1'
#
loop_
_entity.id
_entity.type
_entity.pdbx_description
1 polymer ?
#
loop_
_entity_poly.entity_id
_entity_poly.type
_entity_poly.pdbx_seq_one_letter_code
_entity_poly.pdbx_strand_id
1 'polypeptide(L)'
;MEFLNDPFWQLGLVRSLVPLLMVILFTQSGLDKVFDFRGNLEWMTAHFSKTILKGVVKPALIAITILELLSAALCAVGVVYVFAGISIMPAFWGLMLCAVTLLKLFAGQRIAKDYPGAATIAFYLFLAVFGMFVLR
;
A
#
# COMPACT_ATOMS: atom_id res chain seq x y z
N MET A 1 24.72 22.92 -1.43
CA MET A 1 23.64 23.18 -2.41
C MET A 1 23.92 22.59 -3.78
N GLU A 2 25.16 22.19 -4.11
CA GLU A 2 25.47 21.48 -5.38
C GLU A 2 24.81 20.09 -5.49
N PHE A 3 24.67 19.38 -4.38
CA PHE A 3 24.05 18.04 -4.32
C PHE A 3 22.61 17.99 -4.85
N LEU A 4 21.80 19.04 -4.60
CA LEU A 4 20.42 19.10 -5.09
C LEU A 4 20.33 19.40 -6.59
N ASN A 5 21.43 19.81 -7.22
CA ASN A 5 21.50 20.03 -8.66
C ASN A 5 21.95 18.76 -9.41
N ASP A 6 22.39 17.73 -8.70
CA ASP A 6 22.77 16.45 -9.29
C ASP A 6 21.50 15.68 -9.72
N PRO A 7 21.37 15.31 -11.01
CA PRO A 7 20.22 14.57 -11.52
C PRO A 7 19.96 13.26 -10.79
N PHE A 8 20.99 12.59 -10.27
CA PHE A 8 20.83 11.36 -9.50
C PHE A 8 19.96 11.58 -8.26
N TRP A 9 20.27 12.62 -7.48
CA TRP A 9 19.55 12.92 -6.25
C TRP A 9 18.15 13.46 -6.51
N GLN A 10 17.99 14.29 -7.55
CA GLN A 10 16.67 14.77 -7.97
C GLN A 10 15.75 13.61 -8.38
N LEU A 11 16.24 12.71 -9.23
CA LEU A 11 15.48 11.54 -9.66
C LEU A 11 15.24 10.57 -8.51
N GLY A 12 16.23 10.35 -7.64
CA GLY A 12 16.10 9.49 -6.47
C GLY A 12 15.01 9.97 -5.51
N LEU A 13 14.91 11.29 -5.28
CA LEU A 13 13.85 11.89 -4.48
C LEU A 13 12.47 11.64 -5.12
N VAL A 14 12.29 12.02 -6.38
CA VAL A 14 11.00 11.90 -7.08
C VAL A 14 10.55 10.44 -7.17
N ARG A 15 11.47 9.52 -7.48
CA ARG A 15 11.22 8.07 -7.54
C ARG A 15 10.86 7.45 -6.20
N SER A 16 11.30 8.05 -5.09
CA SER A 16 11.06 7.55 -3.74
C SER A 16 9.78 8.07 -3.09
N LEU A 17 9.17 9.15 -3.59
CA LEU A 17 8.00 9.78 -2.96
C LEU A 17 6.80 8.82 -2.84
N VAL A 18 6.42 8.16 -3.93
CA VAL A 18 5.27 7.22 -3.91
C VAL A 18 5.59 5.95 -3.10
N PRO A 19 6.75 5.28 -3.28
CA PRO A 19 7.13 4.18 -2.41
C PRO A 19 7.09 4.56 -0.92
N LEU A 20 7.63 5.71 -0.54
CA LEU A 20 7.60 6.18 0.86
C LEU A 20 6.16 6.41 1.36
N LEU A 21 5.30 7.00 0.53
CA LEU A 21 3.88 7.14 0.85
C LEU A 21 3.24 5.78 1.15
N MET A 22 3.55 4.77 0.32
CA MET A 22 3.02 3.41 0.50
C MET A 22 3.60 2.72 1.74
N VAL A 23 4.88 2.97 2.07
CA VAL A 23 5.48 2.51 3.35
C VAL A 23 4.67 3.06 4.52
N ILE A 24 4.44 4.37 4.57
CA ILE A 24 3.71 5.01 5.68
C ILE A 24 2.28 4.43 5.77
N LEU A 25 1.56 4.40 4.65
CA LEU A 25 0.18 3.92 4.57
C LEU A 25 0.06 2.47 5.07
N PHE A 26 0.86 1.57 4.51
CA PHE A 26 0.72 0.14 4.81
C PHE A 26 1.43 -0.32 6.06
N THR A 27 2.52 0.33 6.48
CA THR A 27 3.11 0.06 7.79
C THR A 27 2.13 0.46 8.88
N GLN A 28 1.53 1.66 8.81
CA GLN A 28 0.54 2.07 9.81
C GLN A 28 -0.67 1.12 9.81
N SER A 29 -1.26 0.88 8.64
CA SER A 29 -2.47 0.05 8.54
C SER A 29 -2.23 -1.42 8.89
N GLY A 30 -1.07 -1.96 8.52
CA GLY A 30 -0.71 -3.36 8.79
C GLY A 30 -0.33 -3.58 10.26
N LEU A 31 0.46 -2.68 10.85
CA LEU A 31 0.83 -2.80 12.26
C LEU A 31 -0.36 -2.58 13.19
N ASP A 32 -1.27 -1.68 12.86
CA ASP A 32 -2.53 -1.51 13.58
C ASP A 32 -3.30 -2.85 13.68
N LYS A 33 -3.41 -3.58 12.57
CA LYS A 33 -4.06 -4.91 12.55
C LYS A 33 -3.27 -5.98 13.33
N VAL A 34 -1.96 -5.83 13.48
CA VAL A 34 -1.15 -6.77 14.27
C VAL A 34 -1.32 -6.50 15.77
N PHE A 35 -1.26 -5.24 16.18
CA PHE A 35 -1.31 -4.85 17.58
C PHE A 35 -2.74 -4.81 18.13
N ASP A 36 -3.71 -4.38 17.34
CA ASP A 36 -5.14 -4.41 17.66
C ASP A 36 -5.92 -5.28 16.67
N PHE A 37 -5.58 -6.57 16.64
CA PHE A 37 -6.27 -7.53 15.78
C PHE A 37 -7.76 -7.71 16.14
N ARG A 38 -8.10 -7.65 17.44
CA ARG A 38 -9.48 -7.86 17.91
C ARG A 38 -10.39 -6.69 17.51
N GLY A 39 -9.97 -5.45 17.75
CA GLY A 39 -10.74 -4.27 17.37
C GLY A 39 -10.96 -4.22 15.85
N ASN A 40 -9.90 -4.48 15.07
CA ASN A 40 -10.01 -4.57 13.61
C ASN A 40 -10.97 -5.67 13.15
N LEU A 41 -10.89 -6.86 13.75
CA LEU A 41 -11.79 -7.97 13.40
C LEU A 41 -13.26 -7.66 13.73
N GLU A 42 -13.52 -7.05 14.88
CA GLU A 42 -14.87 -6.65 15.30
C GLU A 42 -15.46 -5.61 14.34
N TRP A 43 -14.69 -4.54 14.05
CA TRP A 43 -15.10 -3.50 13.10
C TRP A 43 -15.39 -4.08 11.72
N MET A 44 -14.47 -4.88 11.17
CA MET A 44 -14.65 -5.49 9.84
C MET A 44 -15.83 -6.46 9.82
N THR A 45 -16.06 -7.22 10.88
CA THR A 45 -17.18 -8.17 10.96
C THR A 45 -18.51 -7.43 10.93
N ALA A 46 -18.63 -6.32 11.65
CA ALA A 46 -19.80 -5.45 11.60
C ALA A 46 -19.98 -4.83 10.21
N HIS A 47 -18.91 -4.27 9.64
CA HIS A 47 -18.90 -3.62 8.33
C HIS A 47 -19.35 -4.57 7.20
N PHE A 48 -18.85 -5.82 7.18
CA PHE A 48 -19.16 -6.80 6.15
C PHE A 48 -20.37 -7.71 6.46
N SER A 49 -21.08 -7.51 7.58
CA SER A 49 -22.14 -8.38 8.08
C SER A 49 -23.27 -8.68 7.08
N LYS A 50 -23.61 -7.70 6.21
CA LYS A 50 -24.66 -7.79 5.19
C LYS A 50 -24.14 -8.15 3.79
N THR A 51 -22.90 -8.62 3.69
CA THR A 51 -22.24 -8.87 2.41
C THR A 51 -21.93 -10.36 2.21
N ILE A 52 -21.53 -10.71 0.99
CA ILE A 52 -21.01 -12.05 0.66
C ILE A 52 -19.71 -12.41 1.41
N LEU A 53 -19.02 -11.41 1.98
CA LEU A 53 -17.74 -11.60 2.68
C LEU A 53 -17.90 -11.94 4.16
N LYS A 54 -19.13 -11.94 4.71
CA LYS A 54 -19.39 -12.15 6.15
C LYS A 54 -18.75 -13.42 6.74
N GLY A 55 -18.60 -14.48 5.94
CA GLY A 55 -18.02 -15.76 6.38
C GLY A 55 -16.49 -15.85 6.28
N VAL A 56 -15.85 -14.86 5.65
CA VAL A 56 -14.40 -14.88 5.35
C VAL A 56 -13.67 -13.65 5.89
N VAL A 57 -14.29 -12.88 6.78
CA VAL A 57 -13.71 -11.63 7.31
C VAL A 57 -12.36 -11.88 7.99
N LYS A 58 -12.28 -12.86 8.90
CA LYS A 58 -11.04 -13.20 9.61
C LYS A 58 -9.90 -13.62 8.68
N PRO A 59 -10.07 -14.61 7.77
CA PRO A 59 -8.99 -14.97 6.85
C PRO A 59 -8.65 -13.83 5.87
N ALA A 60 -9.63 -13.02 5.45
CA ALA A 60 -9.37 -11.84 4.63
C ALA A 60 -8.52 -10.80 5.38
N LEU A 61 -8.84 -10.53 6.65
CA LEU A 61 -8.07 -9.61 7.50
C LEU A 61 -6.61 -10.06 7.59
N ILE A 62 -6.34 -11.34 7.93
CA ILE A 62 -4.98 -11.89 8.00
C ILE A 62 -4.25 -11.76 6.66
N ALA A 63 -4.92 -12.14 5.55
CA ALA A 63 -4.31 -12.08 4.23
C ALA A 63 -3.96 -10.65 3.81
N ILE A 64 -4.84 -9.69 4.10
CA ILE A 64 -4.60 -8.27 3.84
C ILE A 64 -3.44 -7.77 4.70
N THR A 65 -3.41 -8.06 6.00
CA THR A 65 -2.30 -7.64 6.89
C THR A 65 -0.95 -8.11 6.36
N ILE A 66 -0.84 -9.37 5.92
CA ILE A 66 0.40 -9.90 5.33
C ILE A 66 0.79 -9.12 4.07
N LEU A 67 -0.18 -8.89 3.17
CA LEU A 67 0.08 -8.18 1.91
C LEU A 67 0.49 -6.73 2.14
N GLU A 68 -0.14 -6.03 3.09
CA GLU A 68 0.21 -4.66 3.47
C GLU A 68 1.66 -4.60 4.00
N LEU A 69 2.01 -5.47 4.95
CA LEU A 69 3.35 -5.49 5.53
C LEU A 69 4.43 -5.87 4.50
N LEU A 70 4.17 -6.82 3.61
CA LEU A 70 5.08 -7.16 2.52
C LEU A 70 5.22 -6.00 1.52
N SER A 71 4.12 -5.32 1.19
CA SER A 71 4.12 -4.14 0.31
C SER A 71 4.98 -3.02 0.90
N ALA A 72 4.81 -2.73 2.19
CA ALA A 72 5.61 -1.74 2.90
C ALA A 72 7.09 -2.14 2.94
N ALA A 73 7.41 -3.39 3.26
CA ALA A 73 8.78 -3.87 3.32
C ALA A 73 9.49 -3.74 1.96
N LEU A 74 8.84 -4.18 0.87
CA LEU A 74 9.40 -4.07 -0.48
C LEU A 74 9.57 -2.61 -0.92
N CYS A 75 8.61 -1.73 -0.63
CA CYS A 75 8.74 -0.31 -0.92
C CYS A 75 9.91 0.32 -0.13
N ALA A 76 10.08 -0.03 1.15
CA ALA A 76 11.17 0.47 1.97
C ALA A 76 12.55 0.02 1.43
N VAL A 77 12.69 -1.26 1.09
CA VAL A 77 13.91 -1.79 0.43
C VAL A 77 14.15 -1.08 -0.90
N GLY A 78 13.08 -0.85 -1.67
CA GLY A 78 13.14 -0.11 -2.93
C GLY A 78 13.68 1.30 -2.78
N VAL A 79 13.23 2.06 -1.77
CA VAL A 79 13.74 3.40 -1.48
C VAL A 79 15.24 3.36 -1.18
N VAL A 80 15.69 2.42 -0.35
CA VAL A 80 17.13 2.24 -0.06
C VAL A 80 17.91 1.94 -1.33
N TYR A 81 17.41 1.05 -2.19
CA TYR A 81 18.09 0.67 -3.43
C TYR A 81 18.16 1.82 -4.45
N VAL A 82 17.13 2.68 -4.51
CA VAL A 82 17.10 3.88 -5.35
C VAL A 82 18.20 4.84 -4.92
N PHE A 83 18.30 5.16 -3.63
CA PHE A 83 19.32 6.09 -3.12
C PHE A 83 20.74 5.50 -3.09
N ALA A 84 20.87 4.18 -3.05
CA ALA A 84 22.15 3.50 -3.21
C ALA A 84 22.60 3.34 -4.67
N GLY A 85 21.77 3.74 -5.64
CA GLY A 85 22.07 3.60 -7.07
C GLY A 85 22.12 2.16 -7.57
N ILE A 86 21.49 1.22 -6.85
CA ILE A 86 21.56 -0.22 -7.14
C ILE A 86 20.52 -0.62 -8.19
N SER A 87 19.24 -0.35 -7.92
CA SER A 87 18.14 -0.73 -8.82
C SER A 87 16.82 -0.08 -8.40
N ILE A 88 15.96 0.20 -9.38
CA ILE A 88 14.57 0.61 -9.16
C ILE A 88 13.60 -0.58 -8.99
N MET A 89 14.05 -1.81 -9.27
CA MET A 89 13.17 -2.98 -9.36
C MET A 89 12.43 -3.32 -8.06
N PRO A 90 13.04 -3.27 -6.86
CA PRO A 90 12.30 -3.56 -5.63
C PRO A 90 11.21 -2.53 -5.36
N ALA A 91 11.45 -1.25 -5.67
CA ALA A 91 10.43 -0.19 -5.57
C ALA A 91 9.26 -0.47 -6.54
N PHE A 92 9.56 -0.86 -7.78
CA PHE A 92 8.54 -1.19 -8.77
C PHE A 92 7.67 -2.38 -8.32
N TRP A 93 8.29 -3.47 -7.88
CA TRP A 93 7.56 -4.65 -7.42
C TRP A 93 6.82 -4.40 -6.10
N GLY A 94 7.36 -3.55 -5.22
CA GLY A 94 6.66 -3.04 -4.04
C GLY A 94 5.37 -2.31 -4.43
N LEU A 95 5.44 -1.35 -5.37
CA LEU A 95 4.26 -0.63 -5.85
C LEU A 95 3.26 -1.52 -6.60
N MET A 96 3.73 -2.55 -7.32
CA MET A 96 2.84 -3.56 -7.91
C MET A 96 2.08 -4.33 -6.83
N LEU A 97 2.75 -4.74 -5.75
CA LEU A 97 2.10 -5.44 -4.64
C LEU A 97 1.13 -4.51 -3.89
N CYS A 98 1.48 -3.23 -3.73
CA CYS A 98 0.57 -2.19 -3.24
C CYS A 98 -0.70 -2.14 -4.09
N ALA A 99 -0.57 -2.04 -5.42
CA ALA A 99 -1.70 -1.97 -6.33
C ALA A 99 -2.63 -3.19 -6.22
N VAL A 100 -2.06 -4.40 -6.14
CA VAL A 100 -2.84 -5.64 -5.93
C VAL A 100 -3.57 -5.61 -4.58
N THR A 101 -2.91 -5.14 -3.53
CA THR A 101 -3.50 -5.02 -2.18
C THR A 101 -4.65 -4.01 -2.17
N LEU A 102 -4.46 -2.85 -2.80
CA LEU A 102 -5.49 -1.80 -2.94
C LEU A 102 -6.67 -2.28 -3.78
N LEU A 103 -6.46 -3.05 -4.85
CA LEU A 103 -7.56 -3.64 -5.63
C LEU A 103 -8.42 -4.58 -4.79
N LYS A 104 -7.82 -5.39 -3.91
CA LYS A 104 -8.56 -6.26 -2.97
C LYS A 104 -9.37 -5.43 -1.97
N LEU A 105 -8.75 -4.41 -1.37
CA LEU A 105 -9.43 -3.50 -0.44
C LEU A 105 -10.59 -2.76 -1.13
N PHE A 106 -10.36 -2.23 -2.34
CA PHE A 106 -11.36 -1.55 -3.16
C PHE A 106 -12.56 -2.46 -3.44
N ALA A 107 -12.31 -3.70 -3.86
CA ALA A 107 -13.35 -4.69 -4.10
C ALA A 107 -14.19 -4.93 -2.84
N GLY A 108 -13.54 -5.05 -1.67
CA GLY A 108 -14.22 -5.11 -0.37
C GLY A 108 -15.17 -3.93 -0.15
N GLN A 109 -14.67 -2.70 -0.27
CA GLN A 109 -15.51 -1.50 -0.10
C GLN A 109 -16.69 -1.45 -1.09
N ARG A 110 -16.48 -1.85 -2.34
CA ARG A 110 -17.56 -1.91 -3.35
C ARG A 110 -18.62 -2.95 -3.01
N ILE A 111 -18.22 -4.12 -2.49
CA ILE A 111 -19.14 -5.16 -2.02
C ILE A 111 -19.94 -4.69 -0.80
N ALA A 112 -19.31 -3.95 0.11
CA ALA A 112 -19.96 -3.33 1.27
C ALA A 112 -20.81 -2.10 0.92
N LYS A 113 -20.77 -1.62 -0.33
CA LYS A 113 -21.38 -0.38 -0.80
C LYS A 113 -20.88 0.87 -0.05
N ASP A 114 -19.66 0.81 0.47
CA ASP A 114 -18.97 1.97 1.03
C ASP A 114 -18.26 2.73 -0.10
N TYR A 115 -19.00 3.66 -0.72
CA TYR A 115 -18.49 4.48 -1.81
C TYR A 115 -17.41 5.48 -1.38
N PRO A 116 -17.54 6.18 -0.23
CA PRO A 116 -16.47 7.04 0.27
C PRO A 116 -15.16 6.27 0.52
N GLY A 117 -15.22 5.11 1.18
CA GLY A 117 -14.04 4.26 1.40
C GLY A 117 -13.42 3.78 0.09
N ALA A 118 -14.25 3.37 -0.87
CA ALA A 118 -13.78 2.96 -2.19
C ALA A 118 -13.09 4.10 -2.96
N ALA A 119 -13.58 5.34 -2.87
CA ALA A 119 -12.98 6.50 -3.54
C ALA A 119 -11.58 6.80 -3.00
N THR A 120 -11.40 6.75 -1.67
CA THR A 120 -10.09 6.94 -1.02
C THR A 120 -9.10 5.88 -1.48
N ILE A 121 -9.51 4.61 -1.58
CA ILE A 121 -8.63 3.53 -2.05
C ILE A 121 -8.29 3.70 -3.55
N ALA A 122 -9.25 4.11 -4.37
CA ALA A 122 -9.01 4.38 -5.79
C ALA A 122 -7.95 5.48 -5.99
N PHE A 123 -7.93 6.49 -5.13
CA PHE A 123 -6.89 7.52 -5.12
C PHE A 123 -5.50 6.94 -4.80
N TYR A 124 -5.36 6.14 -3.75
CA TYR A 124 -4.08 5.47 -3.45
C TYR A 124 -3.64 4.53 -4.57
N LEU A 125 -4.58 3.84 -5.23
CA LEU A 125 -4.28 2.97 -6.37
C LEU A 125 -3.73 3.78 -7.54
N PHE A 126 -4.36 4.92 -7.85
CA PHE A 126 -3.86 5.84 -8.86
C PHE A 126 -2.45 6.32 -8.53
N LEU A 127 -2.18 6.70 -7.28
CA LEU A 127 -0.84 7.11 -6.84
C LEU A 127 0.17 5.98 -7.01
N ALA A 128 -0.16 4.74 -6.65
CA ALA A 128 0.72 3.59 -6.85
C ALA A 128 1.07 3.39 -8.34
N VAL A 129 0.09 3.49 -9.24
CA VAL A 129 0.31 3.40 -10.69
C VAL A 129 1.15 4.56 -11.21
N PHE A 130 0.88 5.77 -10.75
CA PHE A 130 1.68 6.95 -11.08
C PHE A 130 3.14 6.78 -10.62
N GLY A 131 3.37 6.28 -9.41
CA GLY A 131 4.72 5.97 -8.92
C GLY A 131 5.46 4.96 -9.78
N MET A 132 4.77 3.95 -10.30
CA MET A 132 5.36 2.99 -11.25
C MET A 132 5.75 3.63 -12.58
N PHE A 133 4.98 4.62 -13.04
CA PHE A 133 5.34 5.39 -14.22
C PHE A 133 6.57 6.27 -13.99
N VAL A 134 6.68 6.89 -12.80
CA VAL A 134 7.84 7.72 -12.38
C VAL A 134 9.13 6.89 -12.19
N LEU A 135 9.00 5.62 -11.82
CA LEU A 135 10.16 4.73 -11.70
C LEU A 135 10.79 4.36 -13.05
N ARG A 136 10.03 4.44 -14.15
CA ARG A 136 10.55 4.19 -15.51
C ARG A 136 11.45 5.32 -15.98
#